data_AF-A0A1F2Z3S8-F1
#
_entry.id   AF-A0A1F2Z3S8-F1
#
_cell.length_a   1.000
_cell.length_b   1.000
_cell.length_c   1.000
_cell.angle_alpha   90.00
_cell.angle_beta   90.00
_cell.angle_gamma   90.00
#
_symmetry.space_group_name_H-M   'P 1'
#
loop_
_entity.id
_entity.type
_entity.pdbx_description
1 polymer ?
#
loop_
_entity_poly.entity_id
_entity_poly.type
_entity_poly.pdbx_seq_one_letter_code
_entity_poly.pdbx_strand_id
1 'polypeptide(L)'
;MALVSFLSVAHADDNNKPLTGRDLEDATKMNDIYARHMYSSTCMERQKSLYTPKTLSPAEIAARMEKYKESCDCMTNEILKKFTPNDVIGYVTQLDGVLPPNVKSRAKPDPVTAKKYSGISALNREIRTRQQCGFKQ
;
A
#
# COMPACT_ATOMS: atom_id res chain seq x y z
N MET A 1 -42.79 40.49 3.28
CA MET A 1 -41.61 39.70 2.89
C MET A 1 -40.77 39.41 4.13
N ALA A 2 -40.76 38.16 4.59
CA ALA A 2 -39.69 37.57 5.40
C ALA A 2 -40.01 36.07 5.53
N LEU A 3 -39.62 35.29 4.51
CA LEU A 3 -39.62 33.83 4.58
C LEU A 3 -38.42 33.43 5.42
N VAL A 4 -38.66 32.97 6.65
CA VAL A 4 -37.63 32.40 7.51
C VAL A 4 -37.40 30.97 7.04
N SER A 5 -36.41 30.79 6.18
CA SER A 5 -35.94 29.47 5.75
C SER A 5 -35.28 28.76 6.91
N PHE A 6 -35.98 27.80 7.51
CA PHE A 6 -35.38 26.79 8.37
C PHE A 6 -34.53 25.86 7.48
N LEU A 7 -33.25 26.18 7.34
CA LEU A 7 -32.25 25.23 6.85
C LEU A 7 -32.12 24.13 7.89
N SER A 8 -32.79 22.99 7.63
CA SER A 8 -32.53 21.76 8.35
C SER A 8 -31.10 21.35 8.08
N VAL A 9 -30.21 21.51 9.06
CA VAL A 9 -28.90 20.87 9.06
C VAL A 9 -29.18 19.38 9.22
N ALA A 10 -29.11 18.63 8.13
CA ALA A 10 -29.08 17.18 8.20
C ALA A 10 -27.81 16.78 8.96
N HIS A 11 -27.96 16.41 10.23
CA HIS A 11 -26.91 15.74 10.97
C HIS A 11 -26.69 14.37 10.32
N ALA A 12 -25.53 14.19 9.68
CA ALA A 12 -25.08 12.90 9.19
C ALA A 12 -24.79 11.99 10.40
N ASP A 13 -25.82 11.32 10.88
CA ASP A 13 -25.79 10.39 12.02
C ASP A 13 -25.48 8.95 11.56
N ASP A 14 -24.58 8.80 10.56
CA ASP A 14 -24.24 7.52 9.94
C ASP A 14 -22.85 6.99 10.32
N ASN A 15 -22.11 7.68 11.20
CA ASN A 15 -20.73 7.30 11.55
C ASN A 15 -20.58 5.97 12.32
N ASN A 16 -21.67 5.35 12.79
CA ASN A 16 -21.63 4.16 13.65
C ASN A 16 -22.39 2.93 13.10
N LYS A 17 -22.95 2.99 11.88
CA LYS A 17 -23.54 1.78 11.28
C LYS A 17 -22.46 0.96 10.58
N PRO A 18 -22.43 -0.37 10.77
CA PRO A 18 -21.54 -1.22 9.98
C PRO A 18 -21.88 -1.08 8.49
N LEU A 19 -20.86 -0.94 7.65
CA LEU A 19 -21.04 -0.95 6.20
C LEU A 19 -21.66 -2.30 5.79
N THR A 20 -22.68 -2.25 4.94
CA THR A 20 -23.36 -3.45 4.44
C THR A 20 -23.57 -3.36 2.93
N GLY A 21 -23.81 -4.51 2.30
CA GLY A 21 -24.10 -4.58 0.87
C GLY A 21 -23.05 -3.88 0.01
N ARG A 22 -23.51 -2.97 -0.85
CA ARG A 22 -22.68 -2.28 -1.85
C ARG A 22 -21.59 -1.40 -1.23
N ASP A 23 -21.87 -0.73 -0.12
CA ASP A 23 -20.88 0.16 0.51
C ASP A 23 -19.70 -0.63 1.09
N LEU A 24 -19.98 -1.84 1.62
CA LEU A 24 -18.92 -2.75 2.08
C LEU A 24 -18.08 -3.28 0.91
N GLU A 25 -18.72 -3.63 -0.21
CA GLU A 25 -18.00 -4.07 -1.41
C GLU A 25 -17.11 -2.96 -1.97
N ASP A 26 -17.61 -1.74 -2.06
CA ASP A 26 -16.87 -0.60 -2.58
C ASP A 26 -15.72 -0.22 -1.63
N ALA A 27 -15.96 -0.22 -0.31
CA ALA A 27 -14.89 -0.02 0.68
C ALA A 27 -13.82 -1.11 0.58
N THR A 28 -14.21 -2.37 0.37
CA THR A 28 -13.26 -3.48 0.21
C THR A 28 -12.41 -3.33 -1.05
N LYS A 29 -13.02 -2.97 -2.18
CA LYS A 29 -12.30 -2.69 -3.44
C LYS A 29 -11.35 -1.51 -3.28
N MET A 30 -11.79 -0.43 -2.64
CA MET A 30 -10.94 0.72 -2.39
C MET A 30 -9.76 0.38 -1.50
N ASN A 31 -9.97 -0.46 -0.48
CA ASN A 31 -8.89 -0.92 0.39
C ASN A 31 -7.87 -1.79 -0.35
N ASP A 32 -8.33 -2.68 -1.24
CA ASP A 32 -7.45 -3.49 -2.10
C ASP A 32 -6.63 -2.60 -3.05
N ILE A 33 -7.28 -1.66 -3.76
CA ILE A 33 -6.60 -0.69 -4.65
C ILE A 33 -5.57 0.12 -3.86
N TYR A 34 -5.94 0.61 -2.68
CA TYR A 34 -5.05 1.40 -1.84
C TYR A 34 -3.85 0.60 -1.35
N ALA A 35 -4.05 -0.63 -0.88
CA ALA A 35 -2.96 -1.52 -0.47
C ALA A 35 -2.00 -1.82 -1.62
N ARG A 36 -2.54 -2.04 -2.82
CA ARG A 36 -1.73 -2.25 -4.04
C ARG A 36 -0.88 -1.04 -4.36
N HIS A 37 -1.50 0.14 -4.37
CA HIS A 37 -0.81 1.38 -4.65
C HIS A 37 0.30 1.66 -3.63
N MET A 38 0.00 1.48 -2.34
CA MET A 38 0.95 1.69 -1.25
C MET A 38 2.18 0.78 -1.40
N TYR A 39 1.97 -0.52 -1.58
CA TYR A 39 3.08 -1.46 -1.70
C TYR A 39 3.89 -1.23 -2.99
N SER A 40 3.23 -1.12 -4.14
CA SER A 40 3.92 -0.96 -5.43
C SER A 40 4.76 0.31 -5.46
N SER A 41 4.22 1.43 -4.95
CA SER A 41 4.96 2.70 -4.87
C SER A 41 6.17 2.62 -3.94
N THR A 42 6.01 2.05 -2.74
CA THR A 42 7.14 1.81 -1.81
C THR A 42 8.19 0.87 -2.42
N CYS A 43 7.76 -0.20 -3.10
CA CYS A 43 8.64 -1.12 -3.81
C CYS A 43 9.48 -0.40 -4.87
N MET A 44 8.84 0.47 -5.67
CA MET A 44 9.52 1.24 -6.70
C MET A 44 10.55 2.21 -6.12
N GLU A 45 10.16 3.00 -5.11
CA GLU A 45 11.04 4.05 -4.58
C GLU A 45 12.25 3.50 -3.83
N ARG A 46 12.11 2.40 -3.08
CA ARG A 46 13.21 1.86 -2.26
C ARG A 46 14.39 1.29 -3.06
N GLN A 47 14.18 0.89 -4.33
CA GLN A 47 15.26 0.36 -5.18
C GLN A 47 15.44 1.14 -6.47
N LYS A 48 14.78 2.30 -6.62
CA LYS A 48 14.85 3.14 -7.83
C LYS A 48 16.27 3.37 -8.32
N SER A 49 17.20 3.67 -7.40
CA SER A 49 18.61 3.91 -7.72
C SER A 49 19.32 2.72 -8.37
N LEU A 50 18.92 1.48 -8.07
CA LEU A 50 19.46 0.27 -8.69
C LEU A 50 18.99 0.10 -10.14
N TYR A 51 17.79 0.58 -10.46
CA TYR A 51 17.17 0.45 -11.78
C TYR A 51 17.40 1.67 -12.68
N THR A 52 17.85 2.80 -12.12
CA THR A 52 18.15 4.04 -12.85
C THR A 52 19.61 4.49 -12.70
N PRO A 53 20.61 3.68 -13.12
CA PRO A 53 22.00 4.14 -13.11
C PRO A 53 22.20 5.33 -14.06
N LYS A 54 23.05 6.28 -13.65
CA LYS A 54 23.29 7.56 -14.35
C LYS A 54 23.85 7.40 -15.77
N THR A 55 24.28 6.19 -16.14
CA THR A 55 24.85 5.86 -17.45
C THR A 55 23.79 5.59 -18.51
N LEU A 56 22.52 5.46 -18.14
CA LEU A 56 21.42 5.18 -19.06
C LEU A 56 20.85 6.46 -19.65
N SER A 57 20.38 6.36 -20.90
CA SER A 57 19.56 7.40 -21.50
C SER A 57 18.18 7.49 -20.82
N PRO A 58 17.49 8.63 -20.91
CA PRO A 58 16.14 8.78 -20.37
C PRO A 58 15.13 7.73 -20.89
N ALA A 59 15.24 7.34 -22.15
CA ALA A 59 14.38 6.32 -22.76
C ALA A 59 14.62 4.92 -22.14
N GLU A 60 15.87 4.56 -21.90
CA GLU A 60 16.22 3.31 -21.24
C GLU A 60 15.79 3.28 -19.77
N ILE A 61 15.90 4.42 -19.08
CA ILE A 61 15.40 4.59 -17.71
C ILE A 61 13.89 4.35 -17.68
N ALA A 62 13.12 4.97 -18.58
CA ALA A 62 11.68 4.79 -18.66
C ALA A 62 11.30 3.33 -18.88
N ALA A 63 11.91 2.66 -19.87
CA ALA A 63 11.65 1.25 -20.17
C ALA A 63 12.04 0.31 -19.02
N ARG A 64 13.12 0.59 -18.28
CA ARG A 64 13.49 -0.19 -17.10
C ARG A 64 12.54 0.04 -15.94
N MET A 65 12.11 1.27 -15.70
CA MET A 65 11.18 1.60 -14.63
C MET A 65 9.78 1.02 -14.87
N GLU A 66 9.34 0.93 -16.12
CA GLU A 66 8.09 0.26 -16.49
C GLU A 66 8.15 -1.24 -16.16
N LYS A 67 9.20 -1.95 -16.57
CA LYS A 67 9.41 -3.36 -16.21
C LYS A 67 9.55 -3.56 -14.70
N TYR A 68 10.21 -2.62 -14.02
CA TYR A 68 10.36 -2.68 -12.57
C TYR A 68 9.01 -2.47 -11.86
N LYS A 69 8.16 -1.58 -12.37
CA LYS A 69 6.78 -1.42 -11.90
C LYS A 69 6.00 -2.72 -12.05
N GLU A 70 6.03 -3.36 -13.22
CA GLU A 70 5.37 -4.67 -13.43
C GLU A 70 5.85 -5.72 -12.42
N SER A 71 7.14 -5.72 -12.09
CA SER A 71 7.72 -6.61 -11.08
C SER A 71 7.17 -6.32 -9.68
N CYS A 72 7.07 -5.05 -9.30
CA CYS A 72 6.46 -4.62 -8.04
C CYS A 72 4.96 -4.94 -7.97
N ASP A 73 4.23 -4.77 -9.06
CA ASP A 73 2.81 -5.12 -9.16
C ASP A 73 2.60 -6.65 -9.05
N CYS A 74 3.46 -7.45 -9.67
CA CYS A 74 3.48 -8.91 -9.47
C CYS A 74 3.73 -9.30 -8.02
N MET A 75 4.73 -8.69 -7.36
CA MET A 75 5.01 -8.98 -5.95
C MET A 75 3.84 -8.61 -5.04
N THR A 76 3.18 -7.49 -5.34
CA THR A 76 1.95 -7.06 -4.66
C THR A 76 0.87 -8.14 -4.75
N ASN A 77 0.67 -8.72 -5.94
CA ASN A 77 -0.27 -9.83 -6.14
C ASN A 77 0.10 -11.06 -5.29
N GLU A 78 1.37 -11.44 -5.26
CA GLU A 78 1.84 -12.59 -4.49
C GLU A 78 1.64 -12.39 -2.98
N ILE A 79 1.81 -11.15 -2.49
CA ILE A 79 1.54 -10.79 -1.10
C ILE A 79 0.03 -10.86 -0.81
N LEU A 80 -0.81 -10.25 -1.65
CA LEU A 80 -2.26 -10.21 -1.43
C LEU A 80 -2.94 -11.59 -1.55
N LYS A 81 -2.27 -12.59 -2.12
CA LYS A 81 -2.73 -14.00 -2.06
C LYS A 81 -2.63 -14.60 -0.65
N LYS A 82 -1.76 -14.06 0.21
CA LYS A 82 -1.43 -14.61 1.55
C LYS A 82 -1.80 -13.68 2.70
N PHE A 83 -1.95 -12.39 2.42
CA PHE A 83 -2.15 -11.34 3.42
C PHE A 83 -3.31 -10.44 3.02
N THR A 84 -3.98 -9.86 4.01
CA THR A 84 -5.09 -8.93 3.75
C THR A 84 -4.54 -7.55 3.31
N PRO A 85 -5.33 -6.74 2.59
CA PRO A 85 -4.96 -5.37 2.28
C PRO A 85 -4.49 -4.56 3.50
N ASN A 86 -5.16 -4.72 4.65
CA ASN A 86 -4.79 -4.07 5.90
C ASN A 86 -3.41 -4.48 6.42
N ASP A 87 -3.04 -5.76 6.29
CA ASP A 87 -1.72 -6.24 6.69
C ASP A 87 -0.62 -5.60 5.81
N VAL A 88 -0.90 -5.41 4.52
CA VAL A 88 0.02 -4.77 3.57
C VAL A 88 0.17 -3.27 3.87
N ILE A 89 -0.93 -2.57 4.08
CA ILE A 89 -0.93 -1.14 4.43
C ILE A 89 -0.17 -0.93 5.74
N GLY A 90 -0.44 -1.76 6.75
CA GLY A 90 0.26 -1.72 8.02
C GLY A 90 1.76 -1.98 7.88
N TYR A 91 2.15 -2.96 7.06
CA TYR A 91 3.55 -3.24 6.75
C TYR A 91 4.26 -2.05 6.09
N VAL A 92 3.67 -1.46 5.04
CA VAL A 92 4.24 -0.30 4.35
C VAL A 92 4.33 0.89 5.30
N THR A 93 3.29 1.12 6.11
CA THR A 93 3.29 2.19 7.13
C THR A 93 4.38 1.96 8.18
N GLN A 94 4.72 0.71 8.50
CA GLN A 94 5.84 0.35 9.38
C GLN A 94 7.22 0.51 8.71
N LEU A 95 7.29 0.57 7.38
CA LEU A 95 8.51 0.91 6.67
C LEU A 95 8.67 2.44 6.54
N ASP A 96 7.71 3.10 5.91
CA ASP A 96 7.88 4.46 5.37
C ASP A 96 7.00 5.52 6.05
N GLY A 97 6.18 5.16 7.05
CA GLY A 97 5.24 6.09 7.70
C GLY A 97 5.90 7.32 8.33
N VAL A 98 5.42 8.52 8.03
CA VAL A 98 5.92 9.73 8.71
C VAL A 98 5.56 9.65 10.19
N LEU A 99 6.55 9.81 11.06
CA LEU A 99 6.32 9.92 12.49
C LEU A 99 5.62 11.25 12.78
N PRO A 100 4.51 11.27 13.54
CA PRO A 100 3.93 12.53 13.99
C PRO A 100 4.99 13.37 14.72
N PRO A 101 4.94 14.71 14.60
CA PRO A 101 5.82 15.57 15.37
C PRO A 101 5.69 15.20 16.85
N ASN A 102 6.83 15.02 17.53
CA ASN A 102 7.00 14.57 18.93
C ASN A 102 7.01 13.06 19.19
N VAL A 103 6.84 12.19 18.19
CA VAL A 103 7.05 10.75 18.37
C VAL A 103 8.48 10.37 17.99
N LYS A 104 9.30 10.00 18.98
CA LYS A 104 10.72 9.62 18.76
C LYS A 104 10.90 8.25 18.10
N SER A 105 9.94 7.35 18.26
CA SER A 105 9.99 6.00 17.73
C SER A 105 8.59 5.43 17.55
N ARG A 106 8.38 4.62 16.51
CA ARG A 106 7.11 3.90 16.33
C ARG A 106 6.93 2.86 17.44
N ALA A 107 5.69 2.68 17.89
CA ALA A 107 5.35 1.55 18.73
C ALA A 107 5.72 0.25 18.01
N LYS A 108 6.29 -0.71 18.74
CA LYS A 108 6.53 -2.03 18.16
C LYS A 108 5.17 -2.69 17.93
N PRO A 109 4.94 -3.29 16.75
CA PRO A 109 3.72 -4.06 16.53
C PRO A 109 3.64 -5.19 17.56
N ASP A 110 2.42 -5.58 17.92
CA ASP A 110 2.20 -6.76 18.73
C ASP A 110 2.76 -8.02 18.03
N PRO A 111 3.01 -9.13 18.76
CA PRO A 111 3.65 -10.30 18.19
C PRO A 111 2.94 -10.91 16.96
N VAL A 112 1.60 -10.82 16.90
CA VAL A 112 0.83 -11.36 15.78
C VAL A 112 1.06 -10.49 14.55
N THR A 113 0.92 -9.18 14.69
CA THR A 113 1.18 -8.22 13.61
C THR A 113 2.65 -8.29 13.15
N ALA A 114 3.59 -8.39 14.08
CA ALA A 114 5.01 -8.54 13.78
C ALA A 114 5.31 -9.81 12.97
N LYS A 115 4.64 -10.94 13.27
CA LYS A 115 4.75 -12.19 12.52
C LYS A 115 4.24 -12.02 11.08
N LYS A 116 3.11 -11.34 10.88
CA LYS A 116 2.58 -11.06 9.53
C LYS A 116 3.54 -10.20 8.73
N TYR A 117 4.05 -9.11 9.31
CA TYR A 117 5.00 -8.22 8.65
C TYR A 117 6.31 -8.93 8.31
N SER A 118 6.77 -9.84 9.18
CA SER A 118 7.91 -10.70 8.90
C SER A 118 7.63 -11.65 7.73
N GLY A 119 6.41 -12.19 7.65
CA GLY A 119 5.97 -13.02 6.52
C GLY A 119 5.95 -12.26 5.19
N ILE A 120 5.43 -11.03 5.17
CA ILE A 120 5.46 -10.15 3.99
C ILE A 120 6.92 -9.85 3.61
N SER A 121 7.77 -9.51 4.58
CA SER A 121 9.19 -9.28 4.32
C SER A 121 9.92 -10.53 3.82
N ALA A 122 9.56 -11.73 4.29
CA ALA A 122 10.17 -12.97 3.86
C ALA A 122 9.79 -13.27 2.40
N LEU A 123 8.52 -13.10 2.03
CA LEU A 123 8.06 -13.27 0.65
C LEU A 123 8.77 -12.31 -0.32
N ASN A 124 8.95 -11.05 0.08
CA ASN A 124 9.68 -10.06 -0.73
C ASN A 124 11.16 -10.43 -0.93
N ARG A 125 11.75 -11.26 -0.06
CA ARG A 125 13.13 -11.77 -0.17
C ARG A 125 13.22 -13.14 -0.81
N GLU A 126 12.10 -13.83 -1.00
CA GLU A 126 12.07 -15.18 -1.55
C GLU A 126 12.53 -15.18 -3.00
N ILE A 127 13.67 -15.83 -3.27
CA ILE A 127 14.32 -15.81 -4.59
C ILE A 127 13.38 -16.30 -5.68
N ARG A 128 12.64 -17.39 -5.42
CA ARG A 128 11.72 -17.98 -6.39
C ARG A 128 10.62 -16.99 -6.78
N THR A 129 9.95 -16.38 -5.81
CA THR A 129 8.90 -15.38 -6.05
C THR A 129 9.45 -14.16 -6.77
N ARG A 130 10.62 -13.68 -6.38
CA ARG A 130 11.30 -12.56 -7.04
C ARG A 130 11.61 -12.86 -8.52
N GLN A 131 12.15 -14.04 -8.81
CA GLN A 131 12.43 -14.47 -10.18
C GLN A 131 11.14 -14.62 -11.00
N GLN A 132 10.10 -15.21 -10.42
CA GLN A 132 8.78 -15.33 -11.05
C GLN A 132 8.20 -13.95 -11.39
N CYS A 133 8.40 -12.96 -10.52
CA CYS A 133 7.99 -11.58 -10.76
C CYS A 133 8.98 -10.75 -11.57
N GLY A 134 10.02 -11.34 -12.16
CA GLY A 134 10.92 -10.63 -13.09
C GLY A 134 11.96 -9.72 -12.44
N PHE A 135 12.13 -9.77 -11.12
CA PHE A 135 13.24 -9.05 -10.46
C PHE A 135 14.58 -9.67 -10.89
N LYS A 136 15.51 -8.82 -11.32
CA LYS A 136 16.88 -9.23 -11.64
C LYS A 136 17.69 -9.32 -10.34
N GLN A 137 18.59 -10.31 -10.26
CA GLN A 137 19.54 -10.48 -9.16
C GLN A 137 20.58 -9.37 -9.14
#